data_AF-A0A1G2S7L9-F1
#
_entry.id   AF-A0A1G2S7L9-F1
#
_cell.length_a   1.000
_cell.length_b   1.000
_cell.length_c   1.000
_cell.angle_alpha   90.00
_cell.angle_beta   90.00
_cell.angle_gamma   90.00
#
_symmetry.space_group_name_H-M   'P 1'
#
loop_
_entity.id
_entity.type
_entity.pdbx_description
1 polymer ?
#
loop_
_entity_poly.entity_id
_entity_poly.type
_entity_poly.pdbx_seq_one_letter_code
_entity_poly.pdbx_strand_id
1 'polypeptide(L)'
;MIPYISAPIIYPASAPFEISIAKAPTVPFYSQFKDIQSLSWKKNGCGIASMAMLIEFYKPGTVSVDKLLTQAIASGAYKQDAGWKHRELALLSKKYGLEGKNYDLSNSDKNVAFAQFKDFLEDGPVIASVYNKFDPKSTVPHLVVINGIKGDTVYYNDPAAKTAGKEISTADFLKGWKKRFIVVRPAKESNKIILTKK
;
A
#
# COMPACT_ATOMS: atom_id res chain seq x y z
N MET A 1 5.26 5.54 69.04
CA MET A 1 5.32 6.24 67.74
C MET A 1 6.33 5.49 66.90
N ILE A 2 5.87 4.62 65.99
CA ILE A 2 6.74 3.72 65.20
C ILE A 2 6.79 4.31 63.78
N PRO A 3 7.98 4.53 63.18
CA PRO A 3 8.07 5.11 61.84
C PRO A 3 7.74 4.06 60.79
N TYR A 4 6.88 4.43 59.84
CA TYR A 4 6.58 3.64 58.65
C TYR A 4 7.77 3.78 57.68
N ILE A 5 8.53 2.70 57.47
CA ILE A 5 9.58 2.66 56.45
C ILE A 5 8.94 2.07 55.19
N SER A 6 8.80 2.89 54.15
CA SER A 6 8.26 2.45 52.87
C SER A 6 9.30 1.62 52.12
N ALA A 7 8.93 0.41 51.73
CA ALA A 7 9.79 -0.47 50.93
C ALA A 7 9.95 0.08 49.49
N PRO A 8 11.12 -0.12 48.84
CA PRO A 8 11.33 0.31 47.47
C PRO A 8 10.53 -0.53 46.47
N ILE A 9 9.89 0.16 45.52
CA ILE A 9 9.16 -0.45 44.41
C ILE A 9 10.19 -1.00 43.41
N ILE A 10 10.24 -2.32 43.29
CA ILE A 10 11.03 -3.00 42.25
C ILE A 10 10.19 -3.01 40.97
N TYR A 11 10.57 -2.22 39.98
CA TYR A 11 10.04 -2.36 38.63
C TYR A 11 10.67 -3.59 37.97
N PRO A 12 9.89 -4.53 37.41
CA PRO A 12 10.47 -5.61 36.64
C PRO A 12 11.17 -5.03 35.41
N ALA A 13 12.41 -5.47 35.18
CA ALA A 13 13.14 -5.18 33.96
C ALA A 13 12.28 -5.65 32.77
N SER A 14 11.91 -4.72 31.89
CA SER A 14 11.18 -5.03 30.66
C SER A 14 11.97 -6.05 29.85
N ALA A 15 11.33 -7.16 29.51
CA ALA A 15 11.90 -8.18 28.65
C ALA A 15 12.43 -7.55 27.35
N PRO A 16 13.57 -8.02 26.81
CA PRO A 16 14.07 -7.54 25.53
C PRO A 16 13.03 -7.81 24.45
N PHE A 17 12.65 -6.76 23.71
CA PHE A 17 11.83 -6.86 22.51
C PHE A 17 12.51 -7.81 21.52
N GLU A 18 11.93 -8.99 21.30
CA GLU A 18 12.30 -9.83 20.18
C GLU A 18 11.92 -9.09 18.89
N ILE A 19 12.93 -8.62 18.16
CA ILE A 19 12.75 -8.04 16.82
C ILE A 19 12.33 -9.19 15.91
N SER A 20 11.03 -9.36 15.71
CA SER A 20 10.48 -10.29 14.71
C SER A 20 11.05 -9.93 13.33
N ILE A 21 11.92 -10.81 12.81
CA ILE A 21 12.59 -10.69 11.51
C ILE A 21 11.63 -11.09 10.38
N ALA A 22 10.34 -10.72 10.48
CA ALA A 22 9.35 -11.10 9.48
C ALA A 22 9.74 -10.52 8.11
N LYS A 23 9.96 -11.41 7.13
CA LYS A 23 10.14 -11.04 5.72
C LYS A 23 8.90 -10.27 5.27
N ALA A 24 9.09 -9.21 4.48
CA ALA A 24 7.97 -8.46 3.89
C ALA A 24 7.00 -9.44 3.19
N PRO A 25 5.67 -9.23 3.32
CA PRO A 25 4.68 -10.14 2.75
C PRO A 25 4.90 -10.34 1.25
N THR A 26 4.73 -11.59 0.80
CA THR A 26 4.76 -11.91 -0.63
C THR A 26 3.46 -11.46 -1.27
N VAL A 27 3.52 -10.38 -2.05
CA VAL A 27 2.37 -9.88 -2.82
C VAL A 27 2.33 -10.53 -4.20
N PRO A 28 1.17 -11.04 -4.67
CA PRO A 28 0.98 -11.50 -6.04
C PRO A 28 1.45 -10.46 -7.06
N PHE A 29 1.90 -10.91 -8.22
CA PHE A 29 2.47 -10.03 -9.24
C PHE A 29 1.60 -9.94 -10.49
N TYR A 30 1.26 -8.72 -10.86
CA TYR A 30 0.67 -8.39 -12.15
C TYR A 30 1.52 -7.32 -12.85
N SER A 31 1.79 -7.55 -14.13
CA SER A 31 2.49 -6.63 -15.00
C SER A 31 1.53 -5.88 -15.91
N GLN A 32 1.70 -4.57 -16.00
CA GLN A 32 0.92 -3.73 -16.92
C GLN A 32 1.15 -4.08 -18.40
N PHE A 33 2.26 -4.76 -18.73
CA PHE A 33 2.59 -5.13 -20.10
C PHE A 33 2.18 -6.56 -20.47
N LYS A 34 2.05 -7.44 -19.47
CA LYS A 34 1.70 -8.85 -19.65
C LYS A 34 0.22 -9.11 -19.43
N ASP A 35 -0.34 -8.59 -18.35
CA ASP A 35 -1.65 -9.01 -17.84
C ASP A 35 -2.80 -8.07 -18.24
N ILE A 36 -2.49 -6.90 -18.81
CA ILE A 36 -3.47 -6.06 -19.51
C ILE A 36 -3.47 -6.47 -20.98
N GLN A 37 -4.62 -6.87 -21.51
CA GLN A 37 -4.74 -7.28 -22.91
C GLN A 37 -4.76 -6.07 -23.86
N SER A 38 -5.44 -4.99 -23.45
CA SER A 38 -5.58 -3.80 -24.30
C SER A 38 -4.26 -3.08 -24.51
N LEU A 39 -3.74 -3.11 -25.75
CA LEU A 39 -2.45 -2.51 -26.11
C LEU A 39 -2.39 -1.01 -25.85
N SER A 40 -3.49 -0.28 -26.04
CA SER A 40 -3.56 1.16 -25.79
C SER A 40 -3.44 1.52 -24.30
N TRP A 41 -3.77 0.58 -23.41
CA TRP A 41 -3.75 0.80 -21.96
C TRP A 41 -2.47 0.33 -21.28
N LYS A 42 -1.66 -0.53 -21.93
CA LYS A 42 -0.44 -1.08 -21.32
C LYS A 42 0.51 0.00 -20.77
N LYS A 43 0.72 1.10 -21.49
CA LYS A 43 1.60 2.20 -21.05
C LYS A 43 1.06 2.96 -19.83
N ASN A 44 -0.26 2.96 -19.64
CA ASN A 44 -0.93 3.65 -18.54
C ASN A 44 -1.43 2.67 -17.47
N GLY A 45 -1.04 1.40 -17.52
CA GLY A 45 -1.64 0.35 -16.73
C GLY A 45 -1.13 0.19 -15.30
N CYS A 46 -0.13 0.97 -14.87
CA CYS A 46 0.52 0.81 -13.56
C CYS A 46 -0.48 0.82 -12.40
N GLY A 47 -1.42 1.75 -12.38
CA GLY A 47 -2.44 1.83 -11.32
C GLY A 47 -3.38 0.62 -11.28
N ILE A 48 -3.75 0.07 -12.42
CA ILE A 48 -4.63 -1.12 -12.49
C ILE A 48 -3.89 -2.36 -12.03
N ALA A 49 -2.69 -2.60 -12.55
CA ALA A 49 -1.88 -3.73 -12.15
C ALA A 49 -1.52 -3.65 -10.65
N SER A 50 -1.16 -2.48 -10.12
CA SER A 50 -0.96 -2.27 -8.68
C SER A 50 -2.20 -2.55 -7.85
N MET A 51 -3.38 -2.08 -8.29
CA MET A 51 -4.63 -2.34 -7.58
C MET A 51 -5.01 -3.83 -7.64
N ALA A 52 -4.80 -4.49 -8.78
CA ALA A 52 -5.01 -5.94 -8.91
C ALA A 52 -4.12 -6.73 -7.95
N MET A 53 -2.85 -6.34 -7.78
CA MET A 53 -1.95 -6.97 -6.81
C MET A 53 -2.48 -6.88 -5.37
N LEU A 54 -3.00 -5.72 -4.95
CA LEU A 54 -3.57 -5.56 -3.61
C LEU A 54 -4.90 -6.32 -3.44
N ILE A 55 -5.76 -6.32 -4.45
CA ILE A 55 -7.02 -7.08 -4.40
C ILE A 55 -6.72 -8.58 -4.31
N GLU A 56 -5.83 -9.10 -5.16
CA GLU A 56 -5.45 -10.51 -5.16
C GLU A 56 -4.78 -10.92 -3.84
N PHE A 57 -3.98 -10.03 -3.24
CA PHE A 57 -3.37 -10.28 -1.92
C PHE A 57 -4.41 -10.51 -0.82
N TYR A 58 -5.48 -9.71 -0.77
CA TYR A 58 -6.51 -9.82 0.28
C TYR A 58 -7.70 -10.72 -0.08
N LYS A 59 -7.97 -10.92 -1.37
CA LYS A 59 -9.08 -11.71 -1.91
C LYS A 59 -8.60 -12.51 -3.14
N PRO A 60 -7.79 -13.57 -2.93
CA PRO A 60 -7.24 -14.36 -4.02
C PRO A 60 -8.31 -14.90 -4.97
N GLY A 61 -8.02 -14.92 -6.27
CA GLY A 61 -8.89 -15.45 -7.32
C GLY A 61 -10.10 -14.57 -7.67
N THR A 62 -10.23 -13.37 -7.09
CA THR A 62 -11.39 -12.50 -7.32
C THR A 62 -11.18 -11.44 -8.40
N VAL A 63 -9.93 -11.13 -8.75
CA VAL A 63 -9.60 -10.06 -9.70
C VAL A 63 -9.29 -10.59 -11.10
N SER A 64 -9.84 -9.89 -12.09
CA SER A 64 -9.40 -9.96 -13.49
C SER A 64 -8.90 -8.57 -13.87
N VAL A 65 -7.67 -8.50 -14.39
CA VAL A 65 -6.99 -7.22 -14.68
C VAL A 65 -7.77 -6.39 -15.71
N ASP A 66 -8.24 -7.00 -16.80
CA ASP A 66 -9.02 -6.29 -17.82
C ASP A 66 -10.42 -5.88 -17.33
N LYS A 67 -11.06 -6.72 -16.50
CA LYS A 67 -12.32 -6.33 -15.84
C LYS A 67 -12.11 -5.14 -14.91
N LEU A 68 -11.04 -5.14 -14.12
CA LEU A 68 -10.68 -4.03 -13.24
C LEU A 68 -10.38 -2.76 -14.03
N LEU A 69 -9.63 -2.85 -15.14
CA LEU A 69 -9.38 -1.75 -16.06
C LEU A 69 -10.69 -1.13 -16.56
N THR A 70 -11.61 -1.98 -17.04
CA THR A 70 -12.91 -1.54 -17.56
C THR A 70 -13.73 -0.83 -16.49
N GLN A 71 -13.76 -1.38 -15.27
CA GLN A 71 -14.43 -0.76 -14.12
C GLN A 71 -13.81 0.59 -13.73
N ALA A 72 -12.49 0.70 -13.80
CA ALA A 72 -11.77 1.93 -13.49
C ALA A 72 -12.03 3.04 -14.50
N ILE A 73 -12.09 2.70 -15.79
CA ILE A 73 -12.47 3.65 -16.84
C ILE A 73 -13.92 4.09 -16.64
N ALA A 74 -14.84 3.15 -16.40
CA ALA A 74 -16.25 3.44 -16.20
C ALA A 74 -16.53 4.26 -14.93
N SER A 75 -15.74 4.11 -13.86
CA SER A 75 -15.84 4.96 -12.66
C SER A 75 -15.18 6.34 -12.85
N GLY A 76 -14.61 6.60 -14.02
CA GLY A 76 -13.87 7.80 -14.32
C GLY A 76 -12.59 7.91 -13.51
N ALA A 77 -11.98 6.81 -13.04
CA ALA A 77 -10.75 6.83 -12.25
C ALA A 77 -9.51 7.28 -13.04
N TYR A 78 -9.58 7.26 -14.37
CA TYR A 78 -8.52 7.75 -15.24
C TYR A 78 -8.80 9.18 -15.74
N LYS A 79 -7.77 10.01 -15.82
CA LYS A 79 -7.78 11.31 -16.49
C LYS A 79 -6.62 11.36 -17.47
N GLN A 80 -6.90 11.70 -18.74
CA GLN A 80 -5.93 11.63 -19.83
C GLN A 80 -4.62 12.40 -19.54
N ASP A 81 -4.71 13.59 -18.96
CA ASP A 81 -3.54 14.46 -18.72
C ASP A 81 -2.91 14.31 -17.33
N ALA A 82 -3.44 13.41 -16.48
CA ALA A 82 -2.97 13.25 -15.10
C ALA A 82 -2.72 11.79 -14.69
N GLY A 83 -3.25 10.82 -15.43
CA GLY A 83 -3.22 9.41 -15.07
C GLY A 83 -4.33 9.00 -14.09
N TRP A 84 -4.01 8.08 -13.18
CA TRP A 84 -4.97 7.53 -12.22
C TRP A 84 -5.24 8.48 -11.05
N LYS A 85 -6.50 8.84 -10.85
CA LYS A 85 -6.96 9.56 -9.65
C LYS A 85 -6.91 8.61 -8.46
N HIS A 86 -5.99 8.85 -7.51
CA HIS A 86 -5.75 7.93 -6.39
C HIS A 86 -7.00 7.60 -5.58
N ARG A 87 -7.84 8.60 -5.29
CA ARG A 87 -9.11 8.41 -4.57
C ARG A 87 -10.02 7.44 -5.31
N GLU A 88 -10.21 7.65 -6.60
CA GLU A 88 -11.19 6.87 -7.36
C GLU A 88 -10.66 5.48 -7.70
N LEU A 89 -9.34 5.34 -7.85
CA LEU A 89 -8.67 4.05 -7.90
C LEU A 89 -8.89 3.29 -6.57
N ALA A 90 -8.69 3.95 -5.41
CA ALA A 90 -8.93 3.34 -4.11
C ALA A 90 -10.38 2.90 -3.92
N LEU A 91 -11.37 3.70 -4.36
CA LEU A 91 -12.79 3.35 -4.23
C LEU A 91 -13.20 2.11 -5.04
N LEU A 92 -12.43 1.71 -6.08
CA LEU A 92 -12.70 0.47 -6.81
C LEU A 92 -12.58 -0.78 -5.93
N SER A 93 -11.75 -0.76 -4.89
CA SER A 93 -11.57 -1.89 -3.97
C SER A 93 -12.90 -2.35 -3.36
N LYS A 94 -13.88 -1.43 -3.20
CA LYS A 94 -15.21 -1.74 -2.64
C LYS A 94 -15.97 -2.77 -3.46
N LYS A 95 -15.77 -2.80 -4.78
CA LYS A 95 -16.38 -3.81 -5.67
C LYS A 95 -15.88 -5.23 -5.38
N TYR A 96 -14.78 -5.35 -4.64
CA TYR A 96 -14.14 -6.61 -4.26
C TYR A 96 -14.27 -6.89 -2.74
N GLY A 97 -15.17 -6.18 -2.05
CA GLY A 97 -15.38 -6.36 -0.61
C GLY A 97 -14.22 -5.84 0.26
N LEU A 98 -13.46 -4.87 -0.26
CA LEU A 98 -12.32 -4.24 0.41
C LEU A 98 -12.56 -2.74 0.59
N GLU A 99 -11.98 -2.16 1.63
CA GLU A 99 -11.98 -0.71 1.84
C GLU A 99 -10.69 -0.09 1.32
N GLY A 100 -10.82 1.00 0.58
CA GLY A 100 -9.70 1.70 -0.03
C GLY A 100 -9.71 3.18 0.34
N LYS A 101 -8.54 3.72 0.69
CA LYS A 101 -8.34 5.14 0.99
C LYS A 101 -7.01 5.62 0.43
N ASN A 102 -6.99 6.84 -0.10
CA ASN A 102 -5.75 7.50 -0.50
C ASN A 102 -5.29 8.49 0.58
N TYR A 103 -3.98 8.67 0.64
CA TYR A 103 -3.32 9.63 1.52
C TYR A 103 -2.43 10.53 0.66
N ASP A 104 -2.60 11.83 0.81
CA ASP A 104 -1.74 12.85 0.19
C ASP A 104 -1.03 13.64 1.28
N LEU A 105 0.24 13.31 1.49
CA LEU A 105 1.13 13.94 2.47
C LEU A 105 2.18 14.80 1.75
N SER A 106 1.89 15.25 0.53
CA SER A 106 2.84 16.03 -0.28
C SER A 106 3.28 17.33 0.39
N ASN A 107 2.42 17.92 1.23
CA ASN A 107 2.71 19.11 2.02
C ASN A 107 3.36 18.83 3.38
N SER A 108 3.45 17.57 3.81
CA SER A 108 4.06 17.20 5.09
C SER A 108 5.58 17.15 5.01
N ASP A 109 6.26 17.26 6.14
CA ASP A 109 7.68 16.90 6.23
C ASP A 109 7.91 15.45 5.76
N LYS A 110 9.07 15.18 5.17
CA LYS A 110 9.39 13.88 4.60
C LYS A 110 9.47 12.79 5.66
N ASN A 111 10.05 13.07 6.83
CA ASN A 111 10.20 12.09 7.90
C ASN A 111 8.84 11.80 8.55
N VAL A 112 8.01 12.83 8.74
CA VAL A 112 6.63 12.66 9.23
C VAL A 112 5.80 11.82 8.25
N ALA A 113 5.85 12.14 6.95
CA ALA A 113 5.15 11.37 5.93
C ALA A 113 5.62 9.91 5.88
N PHE A 114 6.94 9.69 5.99
CA PHE A 114 7.51 8.35 5.96
C PHE A 114 7.19 7.53 7.23
N ALA A 115 7.16 8.16 8.40
CA ALA A 115 6.70 7.51 9.63
C ALA A 115 5.26 7.01 9.47
N GLN A 116 4.33 7.89 9.06
CA GLN A 116 2.94 7.51 8.83
C GLN A 116 2.80 6.43 7.74
N PHE A 117 3.61 6.50 6.68
CA PHE A 117 3.64 5.49 5.64
C PHE A 117 4.05 4.11 6.17
N LYS A 118 5.04 4.05 7.07
CA LYS A 118 5.44 2.81 7.74
C LYS A 118 4.32 2.24 8.61
N ASP A 119 3.61 3.08 9.36
CA ASP A 119 2.48 2.63 10.19
C ASP A 119 1.44 1.86 9.35
N PHE A 120 1.13 2.35 8.14
CA PHE A 120 0.23 1.61 7.24
C PHE A 120 0.84 0.33 6.68
N LEU A 121 2.16 0.32 6.44
CA LEU A 121 2.85 -0.86 5.93
C LEU A 121 2.90 -2.01 6.95
N GLU A 122 2.87 -1.71 8.25
CA GLU A 122 2.77 -2.73 9.30
C GLU A 122 1.47 -3.57 9.15
N ASP A 123 0.38 -2.95 8.70
CA ASP A 123 -0.89 -3.62 8.41
C ASP A 123 -0.90 -4.37 7.05
N GLY A 124 0.09 -4.14 6.20
CA GLY A 124 0.23 -4.81 4.90
C GLY A 124 0.56 -3.88 3.72
N PRO A 125 0.60 -4.43 2.50
CA PRO A 125 1.13 -3.72 1.33
C PRO A 125 0.32 -2.47 0.98
N VAL A 126 1.00 -1.49 0.39
CA VAL A 126 0.41 -0.21 -0.02
C VAL A 126 0.86 0.16 -1.43
N ILE A 127 0.04 0.90 -2.17
CA ILE A 127 0.45 1.43 -3.48
C ILE A 127 1.09 2.80 -3.26
N ALA A 128 2.36 2.97 -3.62
CA ALA A 128 3.05 4.26 -3.53
C ALA A 128 3.06 4.97 -4.88
N SER A 129 2.82 6.28 -4.86
CA SER A 129 3.01 7.15 -6.02
C SER A 129 4.45 7.64 -6.05
N VAL A 130 5.14 7.32 -7.13
CA VAL A 130 6.56 7.59 -7.32
C VAL A 130 6.79 8.26 -8.66
N TYR A 131 7.92 8.93 -8.80
CA TYR A 131 8.43 9.23 -10.13
C TYR A 131 8.88 7.94 -10.81
N ASN A 132 8.70 7.82 -12.13
CA ASN A 132 9.12 6.62 -12.85
C ASN A 132 10.60 6.31 -12.58
N LYS A 133 10.90 5.03 -12.30
CA LYS A 133 12.23 4.56 -11.89
C LYS A 133 12.81 5.27 -10.64
N PHE A 134 11.97 5.89 -9.82
CA PHE A 134 12.36 6.69 -8.65
C PHE A 134 13.23 7.91 -8.98
N ASP A 135 13.21 8.40 -10.24
CA ASP A 135 13.96 9.58 -10.67
C ASP A 135 13.10 10.85 -10.58
N PRO A 136 13.39 11.81 -9.68
CA PRO A 136 12.63 13.04 -9.53
C PRO A 136 12.56 13.92 -10.79
N LYS A 137 13.46 13.71 -11.76
CA LYS A 137 13.44 14.42 -13.05
C LYS A 137 12.43 13.82 -14.02
N SER A 138 11.87 12.65 -13.72
CA SER A 138 10.89 12.02 -14.59
C SER A 138 9.55 12.75 -14.57
N THR A 139 9.05 13.10 -15.76
CA THR A 139 7.71 13.66 -15.95
C THR A 139 6.61 12.60 -15.98
N VAL A 140 6.99 11.31 -16.05
CA VAL A 140 6.05 10.19 -16.12
C VAL A 140 5.65 9.79 -14.70
N PRO A 141 4.38 10.00 -14.29
CA PRO A 141 3.91 9.51 -13.00
C PRO A 141 3.87 7.98 -13.00
N HIS A 142 4.20 7.37 -11.86
CA HIS A 142 4.18 5.91 -11.71
C HIS A 142 3.58 5.47 -10.38
N LEU A 143 3.06 4.24 -10.36
CA LEU A 143 2.52 3.58 -9.17
C LEU A 143 3.20 2.23 -9.01
N VAL A 144 3.66 1.95 -7.80
CA VAL A 144 4.30 0.68 -7.42
C VAL A 144 3.66 0.15 -6.14
N VAL A 145 3.71 -1.16 -5.92
CA VAL A 145 3.27 -1.75 -4.65
C VAL A 145 4.46 -1.91 -3.74
N ILE A 146 4.43 -1.29 -2.57
CA ILE A 146 5.42 -1.50 -1.52
C ILE A 146 4.91 -2.64 -0.64
N ASN A 147 5.69 -3.71 -0.56
CA ASN A 147 5.35 -4.91 0.19
C ASN A 147 5.72 -4.74 1.67
N GLY A 148 6.85 -4.07 1.93
CA GLY A 148 7.35 -3.83 3.28
C GLY A 148 8.74 -3.18 3.26
N ILE A 149 9.23 -2.83 4.44
CA ILE A 149 10.54 -2.21 4.65
C ILE A 149 11.26 -3.00 5.74
N LYS A 150 12.53 -3.35 5.50
CA LYS A 150 13.37 -4.05 6.48
C LYS A 150 14.75 -3.40 6.51
N GLY A 151 15.13 -2.87 7.67
CA GLY A 151 16.34 -2.06 7.79
C GLY A 151 16.29 -0.88 6.82
N ASP A 152 17.30 -0.75 5.97
CA ASP A 152 17.36 0.27 4.93
C ASP A 152 16.79 -0.19 3.58
N THR A 153 16.20 -1.38 3.47
CA THR A 153 15.70 -1.92 2.20
C THR A 153 14.17 -1.83 2.09
N VAL A 154 13.69 -1.26 0.99
CA VAL A 154 12.29 -1.26 0.58
C VAL A 154 12.05 -2.37 -0.44
N TYR A 155 11.10 -3.26 -0.15
CA TYR A 155 10.69 -4.35 -1.03
C TYR A 155 9.42 -3.94 -1.78
N TYR A 156 9.42 -4.07 -3.10
CA TYR A 156 8.31 -3.61 -3.92
C TYR A 156 8.09 -4.44 -5.19
N ASN A 157 6.87 -4.36 -5.71
CA ASN A 157 6.50 -4.84 -7.03
C ASN A 157 6.27 -3.65 -7.96
N ASP A 158 7.01 -3.61 -9.06
CA ASP A 158 6.83 -2.64 -10.14
C ASP A 158 5.98 -3.26 -11.26
N PRO A 159 4.76 -2.74 -11.52
CA PRO A 159 3.93 -3.19 -12.64
C PRO A 159 4.62 -3.14 -14.01
N ALA A 160 5.59 -2.25 -14.19
CA ALA A 160 6.34 -2.12 -15.43
C ALA A 160 7.48 -3.15 -15.55
N ALA A 161 7.80 -3.88 -14.48
CA ALA A 161 8.82 -4.92 -14.50
C ALA A 161 8.31 -6.23 -15.13
N LYS A 162 9.25 -7.13 -15.46
CA LYS A 162 8.97 -8.48 -15.94
C LYS A 162 8.59 -9.44 -14.81
N THR A 163 9.07 -9.18 -13.60
CA THR A 163 8.94 -10.07 -12.43
C THR A 163 8.75 -9.25 -11.15
N ALA A 164 8.17 -9.90 -10.14
CA ALA A 164 8.01 -9.39 -8.78
C ALA A 164 9.35 -9.25 -8.03
N GLY A 165 9.29 -8.73 -6.80
CA GLY A 165 10.37 -8.82 -5.82
C GLY A 165 11.55 -7.89 -6.10
N LYS A 166 11.27 -6.63 -6.40
CA LYS A 166 12.30 -5.59 -6.52
C LYS A 166 12.68 -5.06 -5.15
N GLU A 167 13.91 -4.54 -5.07
CA GLU A 167 14.50 -3.96 -3.87
C GLU A 167 15.14 -2.62 -4.21
N ILE A 168 15.09 -1.68 -3.28
CA ILE A 168 15.73 -0.36 -3.37
C ILE A 168 16.07 0.13 -1.96
N SER A 169 17.11 0.96 -1.82
CA SER A 169 17.40 1.61 -0.54
C SER A 169 16.24 2.53 -0.13
N THR A 170 16.04 2.72 1.18
CA THR A 170 15.05 3.66 1.71
C THR A 170 15.40 5.07 1.28
N ALA A 171 16.69 5.41 1.28
CA ALA A 171 17.17 6.70 0.80
C ALA A 171 16.75 6.98 -0.66
N ASP A 172 16.90 6.01 -1.56
CA ASP A 172 16.54 6.20 -2.98
C ASP A 172 15.03 6.15 -3.20
N PHE A 173 14.30 5.30 -2.47
CA PHE A 173 12.84 5.34 -2.45
C PHE A 173 12.34 6.74 -2.05
N LEU A 174 12.89 7.31 -0.98
CA LEU A 174 12.51 8.63 -0.46
C LEU A 174 12.89 9.80 -1.37
N LYS A 175 13.83 9.61 -2.31
CA LYS A 175 14.08 10.58 -3.39
C LYS A 175 12.94 10.54 -4.41
N GLY A 176 12.53 9.34 -4.82
CA GLY A 176 11.53 9.13 -5.86
C GLY A 176 10.07 9.17 -5.39
N TRP A 177 9.80 9.10 -4.09
CA TRP A 177 8.45 9.04 -3.55
C TRP A 177 7.76 10.41 -3.50
N LYS A 178 6.53 10.47 -4.01
CA LYS A 178 5.73 11.70 -4.10
C LYS A 178 4.93 12.00 -2.83
N LYS A 179 5.22 11.31 -1.71
CA LYS A 179 4.50 11.37 -0.43
C LYS A 179 2.99 11.12 -0.55
N ARG A 180 2.62 10.29 -1.53
CA ARG A 180 1.23 9.89 -1.80
C ARG A 180 1.16 8.38 -1.90
N PHE A 181 0.09 7.81 -1.35
CA PHE A 181 -0.11 6.38 -1.38
C PHE A 181 -1.59 6.01 -1.26
N ILE A 182 -1.90 4.77 -1.61
CA ILE A 182 -3.22 4.17 -1.50
C ILE A 182 -3.10 2.95 -0.59
N VAL A 183 -4.02 2.86 0.35
CA VAL A 183 -4.19 1.74 1.27
C VAL A 183 -5.47 1.01 0.89
N VAL A 184 -5.39 -0.31 0.80
CA VAL A 184 -6.56 -1.19 0.63
C VAL A 184 -6.51 -2.26 1.70
N ARG A 185 -7.62 -2.52 2.39
CA ARG A 185 -7.71 -3.51 3.48
C ARG A 185 -9.04 -4.27 3.40
N PRO A 186 -9.15 -5.46 4.01
CA PRO A 186 -10.44 -6.06 4.28
C PRO A 186 -11.35 -5.07 5.02
N ALA A 187 -12.61 -4.97 4.61
CA ALA A 187 -13.58 -4.20 5.37
C ALA A 187 -13.67 -4.77 6.79
N LYS A 188 -13.64 -3.92 7.81
CA LYS A 188 -13.92 -4.38 9.18
C LYS A 188 -15.38 -4.83 9.20
N GLU A 189 -15.66 -6.07 9.60
CA GLU A 189 -17.04 -6.49 9.77
C GLU A 189 -17.69 -5.56 10.81
N SER A 190 -18.67 -4.78 10.37
CA SER A 190 -19.55 -4.09 11.30
C SER A 190 -20.32 -5.16 12.06
N ASN A 191 -20.10 -5.28 13.38
CA ASN A 191 -20.92 -6.11 14.27
C ASN A 191 -22.40 -5.86 13.97
N LYS A 192 -23.03 -6.74 13.17
CA LYS A 192 -24.49 -6.79 13.07
C LYS A 192 -24.96 -7.30 14.41
N ILE A 193 -25.39 -6.38 15.28
CA ILE A 193 -26.18 -6.74 16.45
C ILE A 193 -27.43 -7.42 15.91
N ILE A 194 -27.47 -8.75 16.02
CA ILE A 194 -28.68 -9.52 15.76
C ILE A 194 -29.64 -9.17 16.89
N LEU A 195 -30.54 -8.23 16.63
CA LEU A 195 -31.74 -8.05 17.45
C LEU A 195 -32.64 -9.26 17.21
N THR A 196 -32.45 -10.31 18.01
CA THR A 196 -33.47 -11.34 18.20
C THR A 196 -34.66 -10.67 18.88
N LYS A 197 -35.74 -10.48 18.13
CA LYS A 197 -37.05 -10.16 18.70
C LYS A 197 -37.47 -11.33 19.59
N LYS A 198 -37.72 -11.02 20.87
CA LYS A 198 -38.49 -11.86 21.79
C LYS A 198 -39.97 -11.79 21.42
#